data_AF-A0A820RZW4-F1
#
_entry.id   AF-A0A820RZW4-F1
#
_cell.length_a   1.000
_cell.length_b   1.000
_cell.length_c   1.000
_cell.angle_alpha   90.00
_cell.angle_beta   90.00
_cell.angle_gamma   90.00
#
_symmetry.space_group_name_H-M   'P 1'
#
loop_
_entity.id
_entity.type
_entity.pdbx_description
1 polymer ?
#
loop_
_entity_poly.entity_id
_entity_poly.type
_entity_poly.pdbx_seq_one_letter_code
_entity_poly.pdbx_strand_id
1 'polypeptide(L)'
;KSDTTAAAEHTGKQIMHDPFAMRPFVGYNFGHYIQHWLDFEKDPKNKLPKIFHVNWFRLDENKKFLWPGFGDNIRVLDWIVRRTNGEDIAEISSV
;
A
#
# COMPACT_ATOMS: atom_id res chain seq x y z
N LYS A 1 3.46 -1.52 -7.00
CA LYS A 1 3.60 -0.83 -8.31
C LYS A 1 2.40 0.08 -8.46
N SER A 2 2.57 1.25 -9.07
CA SER A 2 1.48 2.19 -9.30
C SER A 2 1.53 2.69 -10.74
N ASP A 3 0.38 3.09 -11.29
CA ASP A 3 0.35 3.83 -12.54
C ASP A 3 0.98 5.21 -12.35
N THR A 4 1.69 5.71 -13.35
CA THR A 4 2.22 7.07 -13.36
C THR A 4 1.10 8.09 -13.11
N THR A 5 1.27 8.94 -12.10
CA THR A 5 0.39 10.08 -11.84
C THR A 5 1.01 11.36 -12.39
N ALA A 6 0.18 12.37 -12.65
CA ALA A 6 0.62 13.67 -13.16
C ALA A 6 1.51 14.48 -12.19
N ALA A 7 1.73 13.98 -10.96
CA ALA A 7 2.55 14.63 -9.94
C ALA A 7 4.06 14.53 -10.22
N ALA A 8 4.49 13.64 -11.12
CA ALA A 8 5.85 13.57 -11.63
C ALA A 8 5.85 13.96 -13.12
N GLU A 9 6.95 14.54 -13.62
CA GLU A 9 7.14 14.94 -15.04
C GLU A 9 7.08 13.76 -16.04
N HIS A 10 6.68 12.57 -15.60
CA HIS A 10 6.59 11.37 -16.42
C HIS A 10 5.28 11.41 -17.20
N THR A 11 5.38 11.71 -18.49
CA THR A 11 4.27 11.66 -19.44
C THR A 11 4.02 10.22 -19.89
N GLY A 12 2.86 9.66 -19.50
CA GLY A 12 2.36 8.38 -20.02
C GLY A 12 1.89 7.41 -18.93
N LYS A 13 0.83 6.63 -19.23
CA LYS A 13 0.33 5.54 -18.38
C LYS A 13 1.31 4.37 -18.42
N GLN A 14 2.37 4.43 -17.63
CA GLN A 14 3.28 3.30 -17.43
C GLN A 14 3.16 2.81 -15.98
N ILE A 15 3.18 1.49 -15.80
CA ILE A 15 3.24 0.90 -14.46
C ILE A 15 4.67 1.07 -13.96
N MET A 16 4.85 1.84 -12.90
CA MET A 16 6.14 2.08 -12.30
C MET A 16 6.31 1.32 -10.98
N HIS A 17 7.53 0.88 -10.72
CA HIS A 17 7.94 0.56 -9.37
C HIS A 17 8.05 1.86 -8.59
N ASP A 18 7.31 1.95 -7.49
CA ASP A 18 7.35 3.07 -6.54
C ASP A 18 7.28 2.49 -5.13
N PRO A 19 8.40 1.95 -4.62
CA PRO A 19 8.42 1.28 -3.35
C PRO A 19 8.18 2.30 -2.22
N PHE A 20 7.27 1.97 -1.30
CA PHE A 20 6.86 2.84 -0.20
C PHE A 20 6.32 4.22 -0.63
N ALA A 21 5.98 4.43 -1.91
CA ALA A 21 5.68 5.75 -2.48
C ALA A 21 6.84 6.77 -2.31
N MET A 22 8.07 6.26 -2.19
CA MET A 22 9.25 7.07 -1.85
C MET A 22 10.24 7.22 -3.00
N ARG A 23 9.94 6.69 -4.21
CA ARG A 23 10.90 6.70 -5.32
C ARG A 23 11.55 8.06 -5.62
N PRO A 24 10.84 9.20 -5.65
CA PRO A 24 11.47 10.50 -5.90
C PRO A 24 11.97 11.19 -4.61
N PHE A 25 11.83 10.55 -3.44
CA PHE A 25 12.02 11.20 -2.13
C PHE A 25 13.08 10.54 -1.23
N VAL A 26 13.59 9.35 -1.57
CA VAL A 26 14.63 8.71 -0.74
C VAL A 26 15.96 9.46 -0.88
N GLY A 27 16.46 9.99 0.23
CA GLY A 27 17.70 10.78 0.29
C GLY A 27 19.00 9.98 0.48
N TYR A 28 18.95 8.65 0.46
CA TYR A 28 20.10 7.76 0.63
C TYR A 28 19.90 6.45 -0.13
N ASN A 29 20.82 5.48 0.01
CA ASN A 29 20.71 4.20 -0.69
C ASN A 29 19.40 3.48 -0.34
N PHE A 30 18.64 3.06 -1.36
CA PHE A 30 17.32 2.45 -1.17
C PHE A 30 17.38 1.09 -0.44
N GLY A 31 18.44 0.31 -0.62
CA GLY A 31 18.64 -0.94 0.12
C GLY A 31 18.82 -0.69 1.61
N HIS A 32 19.56 0.36 1.98
CA HIS A 32 19.66 0.79 3.38
C HIS A 32 18.32 1.31 3.91
N TYR A 33 17.49 1.93 3.06
CA TYR A 33 16.14 2.36 3.44
C TYR A 33 15.24 1.17 3.78
N ILE A 34 15.28 0.11 2.98
CA ILE A 34 14.58 -1.14 3.31
C ILE A 34 15.13 -1.73 4.61
N GLN A 35 16.45 -1.81 4.76
CA GLN A 35 17.07 -2.36 5.98
C GLN A 35 16.65 -1.59 7.23
N HIS A 36 16.59 -0.26 7.13
CA HIS A 36 16.12 0.59 8.22
C HIS A 36 14.68 0.28 8.65
N TRP A 37 13.79 -0.02 7.68
CA TRP A 37 12.42 -0.47 7.98
C TRP A 37 12.39 -1.85 8.66
N LEU A 38 13.22 -2.79 8.21
CA LEU A 38 13.33 -4.11 8.83
C LEU A 38 13.89 -4.02 10.25
N ASP A 39 14.82 -3.10 10.51
CA ASP A 39 15.46 -2.95 11.81
C ASP A 39 14.49 -2.56 12.95
N PHE A 40 13.29 -2.04 12.64
CA PHE A 40 12.26 -1.79 13.65
C PHE A 40 11.81 -3.07 14.38
N GLU A 41 11.86 -4.24 13.73
CA GLU A 41 11.47 -5.50 14.38
C GLU A 41 12.48 -5.97 15.44
N LYS A 42 13.71 -5.44 15.39
CA LYS A 42 14.80 -5.86 16.28
C LYS A 42 14.66 -5.32 17.71
N ASP A 43 13.94 -4.21 17.90
CA ASP A 43 13.66 -3.68 19.23
C ASP A 43 12.34 -4.24 19.77
N PRO A 44 12.37 -5.10 20.81
CA PRO A 44 11.17 -5.71 21.38
C PRO A 44 10.22 -4.69 22.05
N LYS A 45 10.67 -3.45 22.29
CA LYS A 45 9.82 -2.38 22.82
C LYS A 45 8.90 -1.79 21.75
N ASN A 46 9.20 -2.00 20.47
CA ASN A 46 8.40 -1.48 19.37
C ASN A 46 7.07 -2.22 19.27
N LYS A 47 5.97 -1.44 19.28
CA LYS A 47 4.63 -1.93 18.95
C LYS A 47 4.42 -1.82 17.44
N LEU A 48 4.83 -2.85 16.71
CA LEU A 48 4.78 -2.84 15.25
C LEU A 48 3.33 -2.79 14.74
N PRO A 49 3.00 -1.91 13.78
CA PRO A 49 1.67 -1.83 13.20
C PRO A 49 1.43 -2.99 12.24
N LYS A 50 0.15 -3.31 11.99
CA LYS A 50 -0.23 -4.19 10.87
C LYS A 50 -0.04 -3.44 9.55
N ILE A 51 0.50 -4.12 8.55
CA ILE A 51 0.73 -3.57 7.20
C ILE A 51 -0.38 -4.07 6.27
N PHE A 52 -0.93 -3.16 5.46
CA PHE A 52 -1.97 -3.45 4.48
C PHE A 52 -1.63 -2.84 3.13
N HIS A 53 -2.04 -3.52 2.06
CA HIS A 53 -1.94 -3.01 0.69
C HIS A 53 -3.34 -2.95 0.08
N VAL A 54 -3.70 -1.81 -0.50
CA VAL A 54 -5.02 -1.56 -1.08
C VAL A 54 -4.91 -1.23 -2.57
N ASN A 55 -5.95 -1.57 -3.33
CA ASN A 55 -6.07 -1.17 -4.73
C ASN A 55 -7.48 -0.66 -5.02
N TRP A 56 -7.66 0.66 -4.99
CA TRP A 56 -8.92 1.33 -5.33
C TRP A 56 -9.19 1.39 -6.84
N PHE A 57 -8.18 1.13 -7.66
CA PHE A 57 -8.18 1.43 -9.09
C PHE A 57 -8.29 0.18 -9.96
N ARG A 58 -8.64 -0.97 -9.38
CA ARG A 58 -8.81 -2.21 -10.14
C ARG A 58 -9.94 -2.03 -11.16
N LEU A 59 -9.65 -2.35 -12.41
CA LEU A 59 -10.61 -2.28 -13.51
C LEU A 59 -11.19 -3.68 -13.82
N ASP A 60 -12.43 -3.70 -14.31
CA ASP A 60 -13.05 -4.87 -14.93
C ASP A 60 -12.60 -5.03 -16.40
N GLU A 61 -13.13 -6.05 -17.07
CA GLU A 61 -12.87 -6.33 -18.48
C GLU A 61 -13.35 -5.20 -19.42
N ASN A 62 -14.33 -4.41 -18.97
CA ASN A 62 -14.89 -3.26 -19.69
C ASN A 62 -14.18 -1.93 -19.35
N LYS A 63 -13.05 -1.97 -18.64
CA LYS A 63 -12.27 -0.80 -18.19
C LYS A 63 -13.06 0.13 -17.24
N LYS A 64 -14.01 -0.40 -16.49
CA LYS A 64 -14.71 0.29 -15.41
C LYS A 64 -14.09 -0.07 -14.07
N PHE A 65 -14.07 0.89 -13.14
CA PHE A 65 -13.61 0.62 -11.77
C PHE A 65 -14.51 -0.42 -11.10
N LEU A 66 -13.91 -1.47 -10.55
CA LEU A 66 -14.61 -2.49 -9.77
C LEU A 66 -15.03 -1.96 -8.40
N TRP A 67 -14.37 -0.93 -7.90
CA TRP A 67 -14.63 -0.32 -6.60
C TRP A 67 -15.08 1.13 -6.77
N PRO A 68 -16.16 1.58 -6.11
CA PRO A 68 -16.67 2.95 -6.23
C PRO A 68 -15.68 4.02 -5.71
N GLY A 69 -14.82 3.67 -4.74
CA GLY A 69 -13.80 4.58 -4.24
C GLY A 69 -14.34 5.69 -3.34
N PHE A 70 -13.56 6.76 -3.18
CA PHE A 70 -13.93 7.95 -2.41
C PHE A 70 -14.49 7.63 -1.01
N GLY A 71 -15.71 8.06 -0.71
CA GLY A 71 -16.36 7.83 0.59
C GLY A 71 -16.57 6.35 0.90
N ASP A 72 -16.77 5.50 -0.10
CA ASP A 72 -16.94 4.06 0.12
C ASP A 72 -15.66 3.37 0.60
N ASN A 73 -14.49 4.00 0.47
CA ASN A 73 -13.24 3.48 1.05
C ASN A 73 -13.33 3.33 2.58
N ILE A 74 -14.26 4.02 3.25
CA ILE A 74 -14.53 3.83 4.67
C ILE A 74 -14.82 2.37 5.03
N ARG A 75 -15.42 1.59 4.11
CA ARG A 75 -15.73 0.17 4.31
C ARG A 75 -14.47 -0.69 4.48
N VAL A 76 -13.41 -0.35 3.75
CA VAL A 76 -12.14 -1.07 3.87
C VAL A 76 -11.33 -0.57 5.07
N LEU A 77 -11.43 0.72 5.40
CA LEU A 77 -10.83 1.26 6.62
C LEU A 77 -11.47 0.64 7.87
N ASP A 78 -12.79 0.43 7.89
CA ASP A 78 -13.49 -0.31 8.94
C ASP A 78 -12.91 -1.73 9.09
N TRP A 79 -12.77 -2.46 7.99
CA TRP A 79 -12.15 -3.79 8.02
C TRP A 79 -10.71 -3.76 8.57
N ILE A 80 -9.89 -2.77 8.20
CA ILE A 80 -8.53 -2.60 8.75
C ILE A 80 -8.57 -2.38 10.27
N VAL A 81 -9.45 -1.51 10.76
CA VAL A 81 -9.59 -1.24 12.19
C VAL A 81 -9.99 -2.51 12.95
N ARG A 82 -10.99 -3.24 12.45
CA ARG A 82 -11.44 -4.51 13.04
C ARG A 82 -10.33 -5.57 13.05
N ARG A 83 -9.52 -5.64 11.98
CA ARG A 83 -8.31 -6.48 11.94
C ARG A 83 -7.26 -6.05 12.96
N THR A 84 -7.07 -4.76 13.19
CA THR A 84 -6.16 -4.26 14.23
C THR A 84 -6.66 -4.57 15.64
N ASN A 85 -7.98 -4.65 15.84
CA ASN A 85 -8.62 -5.05 17.10
C ASN A 85 -8.62 -6.58 17.34
N GLY A 86 -8.09 -7.37 16.40
CA GLY A 86 -7.93 -8.82 16.57
C GLY A 86 -9.14 -9.66 16.13
N GLU A 87 -10.10 -9.08 15.41
CA GLU A 87 -11.24 -9.85 14.90
C GLU A 87 -10.82 -10.89 13.83
N ASP A 88 -11.42 -12.07 13.93
CA ASP A 88 -11.21 -13.19 13.00
C ASP A 88 -12.10 -13.04 11.75
N ILE A 89 -11.69 -12.12 10.88
CA ILE A 89 -12.42 -11.71 9.67
C ILE A 89 -11.51 -11.69 8.43
N ALA A 90 -10.54 -12.59 8.39
CA ALA A 90 -9.60 -12.72 7.28
C ALA A 90 -9.33 -14.19 6.94
N GLU A 91 -9.12 -14.44 5.66
CA GLU A 91 -8.74 -15.76 5.14
C GLU A 91 -7.31 -15.70 4.60
N ILE A 92 -6.55 -16.79 4.75
CA ILE A 92 -5.20 -16.90 4.22
C ILE A 92 -5.29 -17.07 2.70
N SER A 93 -4.51 -16.27 1.97
CA SER A 93 -4.37 -16.38 0.52
C SER A 93 -2.89 -16.34 0.13
N SER A 94 -2.58 -16.66 -1.13
CA SER A 94 -1.21 -16.75 -1.65
C SER A 94 -0.55 -15.39 -1.95
N VAL A 95 -1.24 -14.29 -1.71
CA VAL A 95 -0.77 -12.93 -1.92
C VAL A 95 -0.39 -12.24 -0.63
#